data_AF-A0A5B1M0V8-F1
#
_entry.id   AF-A0A5B1M0V8-F1
#
_cell.length_a   1.000
_cell.length_b   1.000
_cell.length_c   1.000
_cell.angle_alpha   90.00
_cell.angle_beta   90.00
_cell.angle_gamma   90.00
#
_symmetry.space_group_name_H-M   'P 1'
#
loop_
_entity.id
_entity.type
_entity.pdbx_description
1 polymer ?
#
loop_
_entity_poly.entity_id
_entity_poly.type
_entity_poly.pdbx_seq_one_letter_code
_entity_poly.pdbx_strand_id
1 'polypeptide(L)'
;MTDAASGRLRRRLRRRNDRHGAHQATWQNGATMAAPQTPIDGPEAPSVLPSNLGPEFDARVAEALRRQLPAGIDPDYDLVRDNFDVAHYLLQAPAVLANPEIDPVRHFLRQGRAAKLTPDPNFSTDSYLKRHPERRDDERNPYATWLAEGRAAGEIAEPVMGIEKLAKVLGTTADEVAEQLAERRSDVHRRLHHGKLGEMFAKAAEVEPLVGDLWPEIARPRMMPIPWLVVADQLGALHASQEAVGFARARVVLVVDDPADGLVRRLLDGLTALLAPHDVVVVTTASGSVPEGVTPAGVRRVDFAETAHGLGPMMTQQVLVELLRSLCADAIVGVDSRLFLESLTPYGRALSASERVFLGFAGLRRTVLGHEAGPSARYFYRHVELVEGVLVEQPATAARLVDDYRLPDDIAAKVRAVGDDGTLAETVRELLREAPDGDA
;
A
#
# COMPACT_ATOMS: atom_id res chain seq x y z
N MET A 1 -36.87 -11.31 -35.29
CA MET A 1 -37.52 -11.25 -33.97
C MET A 1 -36.52 -10.72 -32.96
N THR A 2 -36.39 -9.41 -32.93
CA THR A 2 -35.38 -8.63 -32.21
C THR A 2 -36.14 -7.58 -31.41
N ASP A 3 -36.59 -7.88 -30.19
CA ASP A 3 -36.99 -6.81 -29.24
C ASP A 3 -37.24 -7.25 -27.77
N ALA A 4 -36.47 -8.19 -27.21
CA ALA A 4 -36.74 -8.68 -25.84
C ALA A 4 -35.56 -8.54 -24.84
N ALA A 5 -34.37 -8.14 -25.30
CA ALA A 5 -33.18 -8.12 -24.44
C ALA A 5 -32.85 -6.75 -23.82
N SER A 6 -33.37 -5.64 -24.35
CA SER A 6 -32.99 -4.28 -23.91
C SER A 6 -33.74 -3.77 -22.66
N GLY A 7 -34.76 -4.50 -22.17
CA GLY A 7 -35.62 -4.04 -21.07
C GLY A 7 -35.14 -4.40 -19.65
N ARG A 8 -34.27 -5.41 -19.48
CA ARG A 8 -33.92 -5.94 -18.14
C ARG A 8 -32.66 -5.35 -17.53
N LEU A 9 -31.73 -4.81 -18.33
CA LEU A 9 -30.52 -4.14 -17.79
C LEU A 9 -30.81 -2.73 -17.23
N ARG A 10 -31.79 -2.02 -17.78
CA ARG A 10 -32.14 -0.65 -17.32
C ARG A 10 -32.88 -0.59 -15.97
N ARG A 11 -33.38 -1.72 -15.43
CA ARG A 11 -34.09 -1.74 -14.13
C ARG A 11 -33.19 -2.01 -12.90
N ARG A 12 -31.94 -2.45 -13.07
CA ARG A 12 -31.04 -2.73 -11.92
C ARG A 12 -30.14 -1.55 -11.52
N LEU A 13 -29.96 -0.56 -12.39
CA LEU A 13 -29.17 0.65 -12.08
C LEU A 13 -29.98 1.76 -11.38
N ARG A 14 -31.31 1.64 -11.28
CA ARG A 14 -32.18 2.64 -10.62
C ARG A 14 -32.54 2.34 -9.16
N ARG A 15 -32.04 1.24 -8.56
CA ARG A 15 -32.41 0.81 -7.20
C ARG A 15 -31.33 0.95 -6.13
N ARG A 16 -30.23 1.67 -6.42
CA ARG A 16 -29.17 1.92 -5.42
C ARG A 16 -29.12 3.36 -4.89
N ASN A 17 -30.07 4.22 -5.29
CA ASN A 17 -30.13 5.62 -4.84
C ASN A 17 -31.20 5.94 -3.78
N ASP A 18 -32.00 4.98 -3.32
CA ASP A 18 -33.14 5.22 -2.41
C ASP A 18 -32.85 4.87 -0.93
N ARG A 19 -31.64 5.10 -0.42
CA ARG A 19 -31.34 4.92 1.02
C ARG A 19 -30.51 6.03 1.64
N HIS A 20 -30.79 7.30 1.36
CA HIS A 20 -30.46 8.38 2.29
C HIS A 20 -31.68 9.29 2.41
N GLY A 21 -32.28 9.31 3.60
CA GLY A 21 -33.53 10.00 3.89
C GLY A 21 -33.40 11.50 3.68
N ALA A 22 -34.30 12.04 2.85
CA ALA A 22 -34.53 13.46 2.73
C ALA A 22 -35.29 13.96 3.97
N HIS A 23 -34.64 14.74 4.82
CA HIS A 23 -35.35 15.73 5.64
C HIS A 23 -35.66 16.93 4.74
N GLN A 24 -36.85 16.92 4.14
CA GLN A 24 -37.42 18.10 3.49
C GLN A 24 -37.91 19.06 4.57
N ALA A 25 -37.17 20.15 4.81
CA ALA A 25 -37.73 21.34 5.44
C ALA A 25 -38.37 22.20 4.34
N THR A 26 -39.70 22.16 4.27
CA THR A 26 -40.52 23.02 3.42
C THR A 26 -40.43 24.46 3.89
N TRP A 27 -39.80 25.34 3.10
CA TRP A 27 -39.94 26.79 3.25
C TRP A 27 -41.09 27.27 2.35
N GLN A 28 -42.20 27.69 2.96
CA GLN A 28 -43.33 28.32 2.28
C GLN A 28 -43.00 29.78 1.98
N ASN A 29 -43.09 30.15 0.70
CA ASN A 29 -42.98 31.54 0.24
C ASN A 29 -44.30 32.29 0.46
N GLY A 30 -44.25 33.36 1.26
CA GLY A 30 -45.29 34.38 1.37
C GLY A 30 -44.85 35.69 0.70
N ALA A 31 -45.44 35.97 -0.46
CA ALA A 31 -45.78 37.26 -1.07
C ALA A 31 -44.92 38.54 -0.84
N THR A 32 -44.31 38.98 -1.96
CA THR A 32 -44.40 40.33 -2.57
C THR A 32 -43.76 41.54 -1.87
N MET A 33 -42.71 42.09 -2.51
CA MET A 33 -42.66 43.46 -3.07
C MET A 33 -41.32 43.67 -3.78
N ALA A 34 -41.40 44.10 -5.05
CA ALA A 34 -40.25 44.45 -5.87
C ALA A 34 -39.69 45.82 -5.47
N ALA A 35 -38.35 45.94 -5.46
CA ALA A 35 -37.64 47.18 -5.65
C ALA A 35 -36.46 46.90 -6.61
N PRO A 36 -36.16 47.78 -7.59
CA PRO A 36 -35.02 47.58 -8.47
C PRO A 36 -33.75 47.85 -7.67
N GLN A 37 -32.98 46.80 -7.36
CA GLN A 37 -31.63 46.97 -6.85
C GLN A 37 -30.74 47.31 -8.04
N THR A 38 -30.40 48.58 -8.15
CA THR A 38 -29.25 49.07 -8.92
C THR A 38 -28.04 48.21 -8.55
N PRO A 39 -27.19 47.76 -9.49
CA PRO A 39 -25.95 47.09 -9.14
C PRO A 39 -25.13 48.07 -8.31
N ILE A 40 -24.93 47.77 -7.03
CA ILE A 40 -23.89 48.42 -6.27
C ILE A 40 -22.62 47.83 -6.86
N ASP A 41 -21.91 48.63 -7.66
CA ASP A 41 -20.54 48.34 -8.08
C ASP A 41 -19.70 48.18 -6.81
N GLY A 42 -19.63 46.94 -6.34
CA GLY A 42 -18.67 46.54 -5.33
C GLY A 42 -17.25 46.74 -5.87
N PRO A 43 -16.23 46.76 -4.99
CA PRO A 43 -14.85 46.88 -5.43
C PRO A 43 -14.56 45.84 -6.53
N GLU A 44 -13.90 46.31 -7.59
CA GLU A 44 -13.52 45.53 -8.76
C GLU A 44 -12.95 44.18 -8.31
N ALA A 45 -13.45 43.08 -8.86
CA ALA A 45 -13.05 41.75 -8.42
C ALA A 45 -11.52 41.64 -8.52
N PRO A 46 -10.84 41.05 -7.51
CA PRO A 46 -9.40 40.88 -7.56
C PRO A 46 -9.07 40.15 -8.88
N SER A 47 -8.12 40.70 -9.63
CA SER A 47 -7.74 40.17 -10.93
C SER A 47 -7.16 38.76 -10.75
N VAL A 48 -7.99 37.74 -10.92
CA VAL A 48 -7.57 36.34 -10.95
C VAL A 48 -6.93 36.07 -12.31
N LEU A 49 -5.73 35.47 -12.31
CA LEU A 49 -5.09 35.03 -13.54
C LEU A 49 -5.98 33.97 -14.21
N PRO A 50 -6.29 34.11 -15.52
CA PRO A 50 -7.06 33.11 -16.23
C PRO A 50 -6.44 31.72 -16.08
N SER A 51 -7.26 30.73 -15.75
CA SER A 51 -6.86 29.35 -15.59
C SER A 51 -7.43 28.46 -16.69
N ASN A 52 -6.81 27.29 -16.87
CA ASN A 52 -7.29 26.26 -17.79
C ASN A 52 -8.57 25.56 -17.31
N LEU A 53 -9.06 25.87 -16.09
CA LEU A 53 -10.35 25.38 -15.57
C LEU A 53 -11.53 26.13 -16.18
N GLY A 54 -11.26 27.25 -16.86
CA GLY A 54 -12.24 27.99 -17.63
C GLY A 54 -12.79 29.23 -16.90
N PRO A 55 -13.36 30.17 -17.66
CA PRO A 55 -13.72 31.50 -17.17
C PRO A 55 -14.83 31.48 -16.11
N GLU A 56 -15.74 30.51 -16.18
CA GLU A 56 -16.79 30.37 -15.16
C GLU A 56 -16.22 29.99 -13.80
N PHE A 57 -15.21 29.12 -13.78
CA PHE A 57 -14.52 28.74 -12.55
C PHE A 57 -13.68 29.90 -12.01
N ASP A 58 -12.96 30.61 -12.87
CA ASP A 58 -12.16 31.78 -12.48
C ASP A 58 -13.04 32.88 -11.85
N ALA A 59 -14.24 33.11 -12.40
CA ALA A 59 -15.21 34.04 -11.82
C ALA A 59 -15.68 33.60 -10.42
N ARG A 60 -15.83 32.29 -10.19
CA ARG A 60 -16.16 31.74 -8.86
C ARG A 60 -15.03 31.94 -7.86
N VAL A 61 -13.78 31.75 -8.29
CA VAL A 61 -12.60 32.03 -7.46
C VAL A 61 -12.52 33.51 -7.11
N ALA A 62 -12.75 34.40 -8.08
CA ALA A 62 -12.72 35.86 -7.85
C ALA A 62 -13.79 36.33 -6.86
N GLU A 63 -15.02 35.78 -6.95
CA GLU A 63 -16.08 36.03 -5.96
C GLU A 63 -15.70 35.51 -4.58
N ALA A 64 -15.15 34.30 -4.49
CA ALA A 64 -14.72 33.72 -3.21
C ALA A 64 -13.64 34.57 -2.52
N LEU A 65 -12.68 35.11 -3.27
CA LEU A 65 -11.66 36.03 -2.76
C LEU A 65 -12.28 37.33 -2.25
N ARG A 66 -13.26 37.92 -2.96
CA ARG A 66 -13.97 39.13 -2.51
C ARG A 66 -14.69 38.98 -1.18
N ARG A 67 -15.12 37.75 -0.84
CA ARG A 67 -15.86 37.48 0.40
C ARG A 67 -14.98 37.19 1.60
N GLN A 68 -13.67 37.14 1.42
CA GLN A 68 -12.76 36.94 2.54
C GLN A 68 -12.85 38.11 3.52
N LEU A 69 -12.73 37.80 4.81
CA LEU A 69 -12.77 38.82 5.85
C LEU A 69 -11.53 39.71 5.78
N PRO A 70 -11.68 41.02 6.11
CA PRO A 70 -10.54 41.91 6.29
C PRO A 70 -9.57 41.40 7.35
N ALA A 71 -8.29 41.73 7.18
CA ALA A 71 -7.25 41.37 8.14
C ALA A 71 -7.45 42.03 9.52
N GLY A 72 -7.01 41.35 10.58
CA GLY A 72 -7.01 41.83 11.95
C GLY A 72 -8.28 41.50 12.75
N ILE A 73 -9.21 40.72 12.19
CA ILE A 73 -10.44 40.29 12.87
C ILE A 73 -10.21 39.02 13.69
N ASP A 74 -9.58 38.01 13.09
CA ASP A 74 -9.30 36.71 13.69
C ASP A 74 -7.91 36.24 13.22
N PRO A 75 -6.93 36.11 14.13
CA PRO A 75 -5.57 35.69 13.77
C PRO A 75 -5.49 34.33 13.09
N ASP A 76 -6.37 33.38 13.45
CA ASP A 76 -6.40 32.05 12.82
C ASP A 76 -6.98 32.13 11.41
N TYR A 77 -8.00 32.96 11.24
CA TYR A 77 -8.55 33.24 9.92
C TYR A 77 -7.50 33.86 9.00
N ASP A 78 -6.79 34.88 9.47
CA ASP A 78 -5.76 35.56 8.70
C ASP A 78 -4.63 34.60 8.31
N LEU A 79 -4.15 33.81 9.27
CA LEU A 79 -3.08 32.84 9.04
C LEU A 79 -3.48 31.79 8.00
N VAL A 80 -4.71 31.25 8.11
CA VAL A 80 -5.22 30.28 7.13
C VAL A 80 -5.43 30.95 5.78
N ARG A 81 -6.10 32.11 5.71
CA ARG A 81 -6.36 32.85 4.47
C ARG A 81 -5.08 33.06 3.67
N ASP A 82 -4.01 33.49 4.33
CA ASP A 82 -2.74 33.82 3.68
C ASP A 82 -2.00 32.58 3.14
N ASN A 83 -2.38 31.37 3.58
CA ASN A 83 -1.86 30.09 3.12
C ASN A 83 -2.94 29.20 2.47
N PHE A 84 -4.06 29.77 2.01
CA PHE A 84 -5.20 29.02 1.49
C PHE A 84 -5.22 29.00 -0.03
N ASP A 85 -5.37 27.82 -0.63
CA ASP A 85 -5.59 27.69 -2.07
C ASP A 85 -7.09 27.59 -2.37
N VAL A 86 -7.68 28.74 -2.73
CA VAL A 86 -9.13 28.85 -3.02
C VAL A 86 -9.53 27.95 -4.18
N ALA A 87 -8.73 27.88 -5.25
CA ALA A 87 -9.06 27.09 -6.43
C ALA A 87 -9.08 25.59 -6.09
N HIS A 88 -8.01 25.10 -5.44
CA HIS A 88 -7.94 23.72 -4.95
C HIS A 88 -9.08 23.39 -3.99
N TYR A 89 -9.44 24.31 -3.10
CA TYR A 89 -10.49 24.09 -2.12
C TYR A 89 -11.89 23.98 -2.77
N LEU A 90 -12.20 24.85 -3.72
CA LEU A 90 -13.49 24.81 -4.41
C LEU A 90 -13.68 23.53 -5.23
N LEU A 91 -12.60 22.98 -5.80
CA LEU A 91 -12.66 21.73 -6.57
C LEU A 91 -13.03 20.50 -5.72
N GLN A 92 -12.73 20.50 -4.41
CA GLN A 92 -13.13 19.42 -3.50
C GLN A 92 -14.41 19.68 -2.71
N ALA A 93 -14.94 20.91 -2.76
CA ALA A 93 -16.08 21.35 -1.97
C ALA A 93 -17.24 21.80 -2.88
N PRO A 94 -17.94 20.88 -3.56
CA PRO A 94 -19.02 21.22 -4.50
C PRO A 94 -20.11 22.10 -3.90
N ALA A 95 -20.43 21.91 -2.60
CA ALA A 95 -21.41 22.73 -1.90
C ALA A 95 -20.99 24.20 -1.77
N VAL A 96 -19.68 24.46 -1.62
CA VAL A 96 -19.11 25.81 -1.55
C VAL A 96 -19.01 26.40 -2.96
N LEU A 97 -18.55 25.61 -3.93
CA LEU A 97 -18.49 26.03 -5.34
C LEU A 97 -19.87 26.43 -5.90
N ALA A 98 -20.92 25.69 -5.54
CA ALA A 98 -22.29 25.96 -5.98
C ALA A 98 -22.87 27.25 -5.37
N ASN A 99 -22.47 27.60 -4.14
CA ASN A 99 -23.00 28.75 -3.43
C ASN A 99 -21.97 29.89 -3.32
N PRO A 100 -22.08 30.94 -4.15
CA PRO A 100 -21.14 32.06 -4.14
C PRO A 100 -21.18 32.85 -2.83
N GLU A 101 -22.17 32.61 -1.96
CA GLU A 101 -22.28 33.34 -0.70
C GLU A 101 -21.38 32.84 0.42
N ILE A 102 -20.77 31.67 0.23
CA ILE A 102 -19.96 31.02 1.23
C ILE A 102 -18.49 31.44 1.07
N ASP A 103 -17.94 32.05 2.12
CA ASP A 103 -16.49 32.23 2.26
C ASP A 103 -15.81 30.85 2.49
N PRO A 104 -14.92 30.40 1.58
CA PRO A 104 -14.24 29.11 1.68
C PRO A 104 -13.34 28.98 2.92
N VAL A 105 -12.66 30.04 3.35
CA VAL A 105 -11.74 29.99 4.51
C VAL A 105 -12.55 29.76 5.77
N ARG A 106 -13.64 30.53 5.95
CA ARG A 106 -14.56 30.35 7.08
C ARG A 106 -15.24 28.99 7.04
N HIS A 107 -15.60 28.50 5.85
CA HIS A 107 -16.16 27.15 5.70
C HIS A 107 -15.16 26.08 6.13
N PHE A 108 -13.90 26.18 5.70
CA PHE A 108 -12.83 25.27 6.09
C PHE A 108 -12.58 25.26 7.60
N LEU A 109 -12.46 26.44 8.23
CA LEU A 109 -12.23 26.52 9.67
C LEU A 109 -13.35 25.85 10.48
N ARG A 110 -14.61 26.01 10.04
CA ARG A 110 -15.78 25.45 10.73
C ARG A 110 -16.07 23.98 10.44
N GLN A 111 -15.87 23.54 9.19
CA GLN A 111 -16.34 22.23 8.70
C GLN A 111 -15.23 21.37 8.08
N GLY A 112 -14.11 21.99 7.69
CA GLY A 112 -13.03 21.33 6.95
C GLY A 112 -12.45 20.12 7.67
N ARG A 113 -12.31 20.19 9.00
CA ARG A 113 -11.86 19.07 9.84
C ARG A 113 -12.80 17.87 9.74
N ALA A 114 -14.09 18.07 10.02
CA ALA A 114 -15.09 16.99 10.03
C ALA A 114 -15.29 16.40 8.62
N ALA A 115 -15.23 17.25 7.59
CA ALA A 115 -15.35 16.86 6.19
C ALA A 115 -14.02 16.36 5.57
N LYS A 116 -12.91 16.34 6.33
CA LYS A 116 -11.56 15.98 5.87
C LYS A 116 -11.11 16.74 4.62
N LEU A 117 -11.57 17.98 4.48
CA LEU A 117 -11.19 18.86 3.37
C LEU A 117 -9.78 19.39 3.59
N THR A 118 -9.09 19.69 2.48
CA THR A 118 -7.68 20.10 2.48
C THR A 118 -7.53 21.54 1.97
N PRO A 119 -7.00 22.48 2.76
CA PRO A 119 -6.99 23.91 2.42
C PRO A 119 -6.04 24.24 1.27
N ASP A 120 -5.00 23.42 1.06
CA ASP A 120 -4.04 23.55 -0.02
C ASP A 120 -3.57 22.16 -0.51
N PRO A 121 -2.84 22.07 -1.64
CA PRO A 121 -2.36 20.80 -2.18
C PRO A 121 -1.34 20.06 -1.30
N ASN A 122 -0.60 20.76 -0.45
CA ASN A 122 0.51 20.24 0.35
C ASN A 122 0.16 19.95 1.81
N PHE A 123 -1.10 20.14 2.21
CA PHE A 123 -1.62 19.74 3.51
C PHE A 123 -2.82 18.80 3.38
N SER A 124 -2.81 17.70 4.14
CA SER A 124 -3.99 16.84 4.28
C SER A 124 -4.46 16.77 5.72
N THR A 125 -5.67 17.26 5.98
CA THR A 125 -6.29 17.20 7.31
C THR A 125 -6.40 15.77 7.84
N ASP A 126 -6.76 14.81 6.98
CA ASP A 126 -6.87 13.40 7.40
C ASP A 126 -5.50 12.77 7.68
N SER A 127 -4.50 13.04 6.84
CA SER A 127 -3.15 12.49 7.02
C SER A 127 -2.46 13.10 8.24
N TYR A 128 -2.58 14.41 8.44
CA TYR A 128 -2.02 15.11 9.59
C TYR A 128 -2.63 14.60 10.91
N LEU A 129 -3.96 14.45 11.00
CA LEU A 129 -4.62 13.89 12.21
C LEU A 129 -4.38 12.38 12.42
N LYS A 130 -3.88 11.67 11.41
CA LYS A 130 -3.39 10.29 11.56
C LYS A 130 -1.99 10.25 12.14
N ARG A 131 -1.12 11.20 11.79
CA ARG A 131 0.23 11.36 12.37
C ARG A 131 0.18 11.91 13.79
N HIS A 132 -0.78 12.80 14.05
CA HIS A 132 -0.95 13.50 15.31
C HIS A 132 -2.31 13.15 15.96
N PRO A 133 -2.51 11.90 16.41
CA PRO A 133 -3.78 11.48 17.02
C PRO A 133 -4.14 12.28 18.28
N GLU A 134 -3.15 12.81 18.99
CA GLU A 134 -3.30 13.69 20.15
C GLU A 134 -4.01 15.01 19.80
N ARG A 135 -3.90 15.48 18.55
CA ARG A 135 -4.51 16.73 18.06
C ARG A 135 -5.94 16.53 17.54
N ARG A 136 -6.52 15.33 17.69
CA ARG A 136 -7.87 15.01 17.19
C ARG A 136 -9.00 15.68 17.96
N ASP A 137 -8.74 16.07 19.20
CA ASP A 137 -9.72 16.70 20.09
C ASP A 137 -9.39 18.18 20.36
N ASP A 138 -8.31 18.71 19.77
CA ASP A 138 -7.95 20.14 19.88
C ASP A 138 -9.10 21.04 19.42
N GLU A 139 -9.37 22.12 20.16
CA GLU A 139 -10.40 23.10 19.77
C GLU A 139 -10.00 23.88 18.51
N ARG A 140 -8.69 24.14 18.35
CA ARG A 140 -8.12 24.87 17.21
C ARG A 140 -8.07 23.99 15.96
N ASN A 141 -8.28 24.59 14.79
CA ASN A 141 -8.23 23.87 13.52
C ASN A 141 -6.81 23.32 13.27
N PRO A 142 -6.65 22.05 12.85
CA PRO A 142 -5.33 21.42 12.69
C PRO A 142 -4.42 22.17 11.71
N TYR A 143 -4.97 22.78 10.65
CA TYR A 143 -4.15 23.56 9.72
C TYR A 143 -3.65 24.86 10.32
N ALA A 144 -4.50 25.56 11.08
CA ALA A 144 -4.10 26.78 11.79
C ALA A 144 -3.02 26.48 12.84
N THR A 145 -3.17 25.40 13.61
CA THR A 145 -2.17 24.95 14.57
C THR A 145 -0.86 24.57 13.88
N TRP A 146 -0.92 23.81 12.78
CA TRP A 146 0.27 23.45 12.02
C TRP A 146 0.99 24.69 11.44
N LEU A 147 0.27 25.65 10.87
CA LEU A 147 0.87 26.88 10.35
C LEU A 147 1.54 27.72 11.44
N ALA A 148 0.93 27.79 12.63
CA ALA A 148 1.43 28.62 13.72
C ALA A 148 2.66 28.03 14.40
N GLU A 149 2.70 26.71 14.57
CA GLU A 149 3.68 26.03 15.44
C GLU A 149 4.29 24.81 14.75
N GLY A 150 3.45 23.93 14.18
CA GLY A 150 3.86 22.63 13.65
C GLY A 150 4.87 22.72 12.50
N ARG A 151 4.69 23.65 11.56
CA ARG A 151 5.58 23.87 10.42
C ARG A 151 6.98 24.24 10.88
N ALA A 152 7.10 25.12 11.87
CA ALA A 152 8.39 25.52 12.43
C ALA A 152 9.03 24.40 13.29
N ALA A 153 8.20 23.53 13.87
CA ALA A 153 8.62 22.37 14.63
C ALA A 153 9.00 21.15 13.76
N GLY A 154 8.92 21.24 12.42
CA GLY A 154 9.22 20.13 11.50
C GLY A 154 8.11 19.08 11.42
N GLU A 155 6.87 19.42 11.82
CA GLU A 155 5.75 18.48 11.68
C GLU A 155 5.37 18.29 10.21
N ILE A 156 5.22 17.03 9.82
CA ILE A 156 4.98 16.70 8.42
C ILE A 156 3.49 16.72 8.08
N ALA A 157 3.11 17.74 7.31
CA ALA A 157 1.76 17.91 6.77
C ALA A 157 1.49 17.16 5.47
N GLU A 158 2.53 16.56 4.87
CA GLU A 158 2.48 15.93 3.55
C GLU A 158 1.30 14.94 3.44
N PRO A 159 0.41 15.12 2.44
CA PRO A 159 -0.73 14.24 2.19
C PRO A 159 -0.42 12.75 2.11
N VAL A 160 0.71 12.36 1.53
CA VAL A 160 1.13 10.96 1.40
C VAL A 160 1.54 10.43 2.76
N MET A 161 0.94 9.29 3.18
CA MET A 161 1.31 8.59 4.42
C MET A 161 2.47 7.61 4.18
N GLY A 162 3.24 7.31 5.22
CA GLY A 162 4.33 6.31 5.18
C GLY A 162 5.65 6.84 4.63
N ILE A 163 5.78 8.16 4.48
CA ILE A 163 7.00 8.85 4.04
C ILE A 163 8.22 8.51 4.91
N GLU A 164 8.02 8.18 6.19
CA GLU A 164 9.07 7.84 7.13
C GLU A 164 9.71 6.49 6.75
N LYS A 165 8.90 5.52 6.30
CA LYS A 165 9.37 4.23 5.78
C LYS A 165 10.16 4.43 4.48
N LEU A 166 9.69 5.33 3.62
CA LEU A 166 10.34 5.63 2.35
C LEU A 166 11.63 6.40 2.51
N ALA A 167 11.67 7.36 3.42
CA ALA A 167 12.88 8.07 3.78
C ALA A 167 13.98 7.08 4.18
N LYS A 168 13.62 6.08 5.00
CA LYS A 168 14.51 4.97 5.33
C LYS A 168 14.97 4.20 4.08
N VAL A 169 14.05 3.82 3.18
CA VAL A 169 14.37 3.09 1.94
C VAL A 169 15.29 3.89 1.00
N LEU A 170 15.07 5.21 0.93
CA LEU A 170 15.79 6.12 0.04
C LEU A 170 17.10 6.63 0.66
N GLY A 171 17.36 6.36 1.94
CA GLY A 171 18.55 6.85 2.65
C GLY A 171 18.55 8.38 2.85
N THR A 172 17.39 8.97 3.08
CA THR A 172 17.15 10.43 3.21
C THR A 172 16.25 10.68 4.43
N THR A 173 15.92 11.94 4.73
CA THR A 173 15.00 12.30 5.82
C THR A 173 13.55 12.37 5.33
N ALA A 174 12.59 12.21 6.24
CA ALA A 174 11.18 12.33 5.90
C ALA A 174 10.80 13.75 5.44
N ASP A 175 11.49 14.76 5.96
CA ASP A 175 11.32 16.16 5.57
C ASP A 175 11.79 16.40 4.13
N GLU A 176 12.96 15.88 3.75
CA GLU A 176 13.46 15.96 2.37
C GLU A 176 12.51 15.27 1.38
N VAL A 177 11.96 14.11 1.74
CA VAL A 177 10.95 13.42 0.90
C VAL A 177 9.68 14.26 0.78
N ALA A 178 9.19 14.82 1.89
CA ALA A 178 8.00 15.67 1.90
C ALA A 178 8.20 16.93 1.05
N GLU A 179 9.36 17.59 1.15
CA GLU A 179 9.72 18.76 0.35
C GLU A 179 9.73 18.43 -1.15
N GLN A 180 10.39 17.36 -1.56
CA GLN A 180 10.41 16.94 -2.97
C GLN A 180 9.01 16.61 -3.51
N LEU A 181 8.16 15.96 -2.71
CA LEU A 181 6.78 15.68 -3.09
C LEU A 181 5.97 16.97 -3.21
N ALA A 182 6.14 17.92 -2.29
CA ALA A 182 5.46 19.21 -2.32
C ALA A 182 5.89 20.06 -3.51
N GLU A 183 7.19 20.13 -3.82
CA GLU A 183 7.72 20.82 -5.00
C GLU A 183 7.13 20.23 -6.28
N ARG A 184 7.14 18.90 -6.41
CA ARG A 184 6.64 18.23 -7.59
C ARG A 184 5.13 18.41 -7.74
N ARG A 185 4.36 18.33 -6.66
CA ARG A 185 2.92 18.59 -6.66
C ARG A 185 2.62 20.02 -7.10
N SER A 186 3.38 20.99 -6.57
CA SER A 186 3.24 22.40 -6.90
C SER A 186 3.56 22.67 -8.38
N ASP A 187 4.60 22.03 -8.95
CA ASP A 187 4.88 22.11 -10.40
C ASP A 187 3.72 21.57 -11.25
N VAL A 188 3.22 20.37 -10.91
CA VAL A 188 2.12 19.76 -11.65
C VAL A 188 0.86 20.62 -11.57
N HIS A 189 0.53 21.11 -10.37
CA HIS A 189 -0.62 21.98 -10.14
C HIS A 189 -0.50 23.28 -10.97
N ARG A 190 0.65 23.96 -10.93
CA ARG A 190 0.90 25.15 -11.77
C ARG A 190 0.74 24.85 -13.26
N ARG A 191 1.27 23.72 -13.74
CA ARG A 191 1.19 23.33 -15.17
C ARG A 191 -0.22 22.98 -15.62
N LEU A 192 -1.04 22.44 -14.72
CA LEU A 192 -2.46 22.18 -14.96
C LEU A 192 -3.26 23.47 -14.97
N HIS A 193 -3.04 24.36 -13.99
CA HIS A 193 -3.84 25.59 -13.89
C HIS A 193 -3.47 26.63 -14.96
N HIS A 194 -2.19 26.80 -15.28
CA HIS A 194 -1.74 27.91 -16.14
C HIS A 194 -0.72 27.50 -17.22
N GLY A 195 -0.44 26.20 -17.38
CA GLY A 195 0.58 25.71 -18.31
C GLY A 195 0.01 24.92 -19.49
N LYS A 196 0.94 24.45 -20.33
CA LYS A 196 0.63 23.65 -21.53
C LYS A 196 -0.15 22.37 -21.23
N LEU A 197 0.10 21.76 -20.06
CA LEU A 197 -0.59 20.54 -19.64
C LEU A 197 -2.09 20.79 -19.47
N GLY A 198 -2.47 21.89 -18.82
CA GLY A 198 -3.86 22.29 -18.71
C GLY A 198 -4.51 22.68 -20.03
N GLU A 199 -3.78 23.37 -20.92
CA GLU A 199 -4.30 23.67 -22.27
C GLU A 199 -4.65 22.38 -23.04
N MET A 200 -3.79 21.37 -22.96
CA MET A 200 -4.04 20.07 -23.57
C MET A 200 -5.27 19.41 -22.96
N PHE A 201 -5.43 19.52 -21.65
CA PHE A 201 -6.57 18.96 -20.95
C PHE A 201 -7.89 19.67 -21.31
N ALA A 202 -7.89 21.00 -21.33
CA ALA A 202 -9.04 21.79 -21.75
C ALA A 202 -9.49 21.45 -23.18
N LYS A 203 -8.53 21.34 -24.12
CA LYS A 203 -8.80 20.88 -25.49
C LYS A 203 -9.34 19.45 -25.56
N ALA A 204 -8.85 18.56 -24.70
CA ALA A 204 -9.38 17.20 -24.62
C ALA A 204 -10.83 17.20 -24.09
N ALA A 205 -11.15 18.04 -23.11
CA ALA A 205 -12.50 18.21 -22.58
C ALA A 205 -13.49 18.81 -23.61
N GLU A 206 -13.02 19.66 -24.54
CA GLU A 206 -13.83 20.15 -25.67
C GLU A 206 -14.22 19.02 -26.63
N VAL A 207 -13.38 18.00 -26.78
CA VAL A 207 -13.62 16.84 -27.67
C VAL A 207 -14.42 15.75 -26.95
N GLU A 208 -14.06 15.42 -25.71
CA GLU A 208 -14.70 14.42 -24.87
C GLU A 208 -15.04 15.04 -23.50
N PRO A 209 -16.31 15.44 -23.28
CA PRO A 209 -16.73 16.10 -22.03
C PRO A 209 -16.42 15.30 -20.76
N LEU A 210 -16.39 13.96 -20.83
CA LEU A 210 -16.04 13.12 -19.68
C LEU A 210 -14.60 13.31 -19.20
N VAL A 211 -13.71 13.85 -20.06
CA VAL A 211 -12.38 14.28 -19.61
C VAL A 211 -12.51 15.47 -18.65
N GLY A 212 -13.39 16.42 -18.93
CA GLY A 212 -13.64 17.58 -18.07
C GLY A 212 -14.10 17.21 -16.66
N ASP A 213 -14.87 16.13 -16.51
CA ASP A 213 -15.33 15.61 -15.21
C ASP A 213 -14.18 15.19 -14.29
N LEU A 214 -12.97 14.95 -14.82
CA LEU A 214 -11.79 14.56 -14.05
C LEU A 214 -11.03 15.75 -13.43
N TRP A 215 -11.39 17.00 -13.72
CA TRP A 215 -10.72 18.19 -13.17
C TRP A 215 -10.58 18.18 -11.64
N PRO A 216 -11.63 17.84 -10.85
CA PRO A 216 -11.51 17.73 -9.40
C PRO A 216 -10.49 16.70 -8.93
N GLU A 217 -10.36 15.57 -9.64
CA GLU A 217 -9.40 14.52 -9.30
C GLU A 217 -7.97 14.92 -9.69
N ILE A 218 -7.81 15.58 -10.84
CA ILE A 218 -6.52 15.98 -11.40
C ILE A 218 -5.91 17.16 -10.65
N ALA A 219 -6.73 18.00 -10.02
CA ALA A 219 -6.25 19.03 -9.09
C ALA A 219 -5.50 18.45 -7.88
N ARG A 220 -5.64 17.14 -7.62
CA ARG A 220 -4.93 16.38 -6.57
C ARG A 220 -4.13 15.25 -7.21
N PRO A 221 -3.12 15.57 -8.02
CA PRO A 221 -2.38 14.55 -8.73
C PRO A 221 -1.73 13.62 -7.71
N ARG A 222 -1.97 12.30 -7.87
CA ARG A 222 -1.25 11.30 -7.09
C ARG A 222 0.20 11.29 -7.54
N MET A 223 1.11 11.49 -6.60
CA MET A 223 2.53 11.59 -6.89
C MET A 223 3.16 10.19 -6.87
N MET A 224 3.69 9.77 -8.01
CA MET A 224 4.59 8.61 -8.08
C MET A 224 5.93 8.97 -7.43
N PRO A 225 6.64 8.01 -6.79
CA PRO A 225 6.37 6.57 -6.77
C PRO A 225 5.34 6.11 -5.72
N ILE A 226 4.79 7.02 -4.90
CA ILE A 226 3.99 6.65 -3.72
C ILE A 226 2.58 7.21 -3.84
N PRO A 227 1.76 6.68 -4.76
CA PRO A 227 0.38 7.10 -4.86
C PRO A 227 -0.44 6.69 -3.62
N TRP A 228 0.06 5.74 -2.81
CA TRP A 228 -0.67 5.11 -1.71
C TRP A 228 0.23 4.70 -0.54
N LEU A 229 -0.27 4.84 0.69
CA LEU A 229 0.33 4.32 1.93
C LEU A 229 0.78 2.87 1.79
N VAL A 230 -0.04 2.09 1.12
CA VAL A 230 0.17 0.66 0.94
C VAL A 230 1.48 0.35 0.23
N VAL A 231 1.89 1.17 -0.75
CA VAL A 231 3.18 1.00 -1.45
C VAL A 231 4.33 1.30 -0.49
N ALA A 232 4.19 2.33 0.36
CA ALA A 232 5.18 2.65 1.38
C ALA A 232 5.33 1.53 2.42
N ASP A 233 4.23 0.89 2.81
CA ASP A 233 4.24 -0.23 3.74
C ASP A 233 4.93 -1.46 3.13
N GLN A 234 4.65 -1.78 1.86
CA GLN A 234 5.30 -2.89 1.13
C GLN A 234 6.82 -2.66 0.98
N LEU A 235 7.21 -1.48 0.50
CA LEU A 235 8.62 -1.11 0.34
C LEU A 235 9.35 -1.08 1.68
N GLY A 236 8.72 -0.52 2.71
CA GLY A 236 9.27 -0.49 4.06
C GLY A 236 9.49 -1.88 4.65
N ALA A 237 8.52 -2.79 4.48
CA ALA A 237 8.64 -4.18 4.91
C ALA A 237 9.77 -4.90 4.17
N LEU A 238 9.82 -4.81 2.84
CA LEU A 238 10.87 -5.42 2.02
C LEU A 238 12.26 -4.89 2.42
N HIS A 239 12.40 -3.57 2.56
CA HIS A 239 13.65 -2.94 2.96
C HIS A 239 14.09 -3.37 4.36
N ALA A 240 13.18 -3.37 5.34
CA ALA A 240 13.49 -3.82 6.70
C ALA A 240 13.91 -5.30 6.72
N SER A 241 13.25 -6.15 5.93
CA SER A 241 13.64 -7.55 5.79
C SER A 241 15.02 -7.71 5.16
N GLN A 242 15.32 -6.95 4.11
CA GLN A 242 16.62 -6.94 3.44
C GLN A 242 17.74 -6.40 4.34
N GLU A 243 17.47 -5.35 5.12
CA GLU A 243 18.39 -4.80 6.11
C GLU A 243 18.75 -5.83 7.18
N ALA A 244 17.77 -6.58 7.69
CA ALA A 244 18.00 -7.63 8.68
C ALA A 244 18.92 -8.75 8.17
N VAL A 245 18.97 -8.98 6.86
CA VAL A 245 19.84 -9.96 6.20
C VAL A 245 21.01 -9.31 5.45
N GLY A 246 21.27 -8.03 5.70
CA GLY A 246 22.48 -7.33 5.24
C GLY A 246 22.56 -7.02 3.75
N PHE A 247 21.43 -6.94 3.04
CA PHE A 247 21.38 -6.63 1.59
C PHE A 247 22.30 -7.50 0.72
N ALA A 248 22.48 -8.76 1.12
CA ALA A 248 23.43 -9.67 0.51
C ALA A 248 22.75 -10.92 -0.03
N ARG A 249 23.31 -11.46 -1.12
CA ARG A 249 22.90 -12.75 -1.67
C ARG A 249 23.02 -13.86 -0.63
N ALA A 250 22.21 -14.89 -0.72
CA ALA A 250 22.34 -16.11 0.07
C ALA A 250 22.68 -17.29 -0.84
N ARG A 251 23.29 -18.35 -0.31
CA ARG A 251 23.38 -19.64 -1.00
C ARG A 251 22.07 -20.42 -0.79
N VAL A 252 21.58 -20.46 0.45
CA VAL A 252 20.34 -21.16 0.81
C VAL A 252 19.48 -20.31 1.73
N VAL A 253 18.18 -20.28 1.45
CA VAL A 253 17.17 -19.59 2.27
C VAL A 253 16.19 -20.61 2.83
N LEU A 254 16.06 -20.65 4.15
CA LEU A 254 15.05 -21.44 4.86
C LEU A 254 13.87 -20.54 5.25
N VAL A 255 12.66 -20.87 4.81
CA VAL A 255 11.43 -20.15 5.15
C VAL A 255 10.61 -21.01 6.10
N VAL A 256 10.47 -20.59 7.35
CA VAL A 256 10.01 -21.48 8.43
C VAL A 256 9.03 -20.77 9.36
N ASP A 257 8.09 -21.50 9.94
CA ASP A 257 7.27 -20.96 11.03
C ASP A 257 8.01 -21.09 12.39
N ASP A 258 8.70 -22.21 12.62
CA ASP A 258 9.49 -22.45 13.83
C ASP A 258 10.91 -22.95 13.48
N PRO A 259 11.96 -22.16 13.74
CA PRO A 259 13.33 -22.59 13.46
C PRO A 259 13.86 -23.66 14.44
N ALA A 260 13.15 -23.93 15.53
CA ALA A 260 13.49 -25.01 16.47
C ALA A 260 13.00 -26.39 16.01
N ASP A 261 12.22 -26.44 14.92
CA ASP A 261 11.74 -27.67 14.33
C ASP A 261 12.88 -28.65 13.97
N GLY A 262 12.62 -29.95 14.15
CA GLY A 262 13.63 -31.00 13.97
C GLY A 262 14.22 -31.04 12.56
N LEU A 263 13.39 -30.88 11.54
CA LEU A 263 13.82 -30.86 10.15
C LEU A 263 14.64 -29.61 9.86
N VAL A 264 14.19 -28.45 10.37
CA VAL A 264 14.91 -27.18 10.20
C VAL A 264 16.29 -27.22 10.84
N ARG A 265 16.39 -27.73 12.08
CA ARG A 265 17.67 -27.87 12.79
C ARG A 265 18.64 -28.78 12.03
N ARG A 266 18.17 -29.93 11.54
CA ARG A 266 19.02 -30.84 10.73
C ARG A 266 19.51 -30.18 9.45
N LEU A 267 18.64 -29.48 8.74
CA LEU A 267 19.02 -28.75 7.54
C LEU A 267 20.07 -27.68 7.86
N LEU A 268 19.88 -26.91 8.94
CA LEU A 268 20.85 -25.92 9.39
C LEU A 268 22.21 -26.55 9.74
N ASP A 269 22.23 -27.65 10.49
CA ASP A 269 23.45 -28.36 10.85
C ASP A 269 24.19 -28.86 9.60
N GLY A 270 23.47 -29.49 8.66
CA GLY A 270 24.03 -29.98 7.41
C GLY A 270 24.53 -28.86 6.48
N LEU A 271 23.80 -27.75 6.39
CA LEU A 271 24.18 -26.58 5.58
C LEU A 271 25.42 -25.89 6.16
N THR A 272 25.44 -25.64 7.47
CA THR A 272 26.57 -24.95 8.14
C THR A 272 27.83 -25.81 8.26
N ALA A 273 27.73 -27.12 8.02
CA ALA A 273 28.89 -27.99 7.86
C ALA A 273 29.59 -27.82 6.49
N LEU A 274 28.89 -27.31 5.47
CA LEU A 274 29.39 -27.20 4.09
C LEU A 274 29.49 -25.76 3.58
N LEU A 275 28.76 -24.82 4.18
CA LEU A 275 28.75 -23.40 3.84
C LEU A 275 29.24 -22.54 4.99
N ALA A 276 29.73 -21.34 4.68
CA ALA A 276 29.92 -20.34 5.70
C ALA A 276 28.54 -19.95 6.30
N PRO A 277 28.42 -19.78 7.63
CA PRO A 277 27.11 -19.50 8.24
C PRO A 277 26.39 -18.29 7.65
N HIS A 278 27.11 -17.25 7.24
CA HIS A 278 26.53 -16.05 6.64
C HIS A 278 25.94 -16.27 5.25
N ASP A 279 26.25 -17.38 4.57
CA ASP A 279 25.62 -17.74 3.29
C ASP A 279 24.21 -18.34 3.46
N VAL A 280 23.82 -18.65 4.70
CA VAL A 280 22.50 -19.20 5.02
C VAL A 280 21.63 -18.11 5.62
N VAL A 281 20.38 -18.01 5.14
CA VAL A 281 19.36 -17.10 5.66
C VAL A 281 18.18 -17.90 6.22
N VAL A 282 17.70 -17.52 7.39
CA VAL A 282 16.44 -18.01 7.96
C VAL A 282 15.41 -16.89 7.98
N VAL A 283 14.28 -17.11 7.31
CA VAL A 283 13.13 -16.21 7.24
C VAL A 283 12.02 -16.82 8.09
N THR A 284 11.70 -16.19 9.23
CA THR A 284 10.63 -16.69 10.11
C THR A 284 9.29 -16.00 9.80
N THR A 285 8.27 -16.80 9.52
CA THR A 285 6.97 -16.31 9.00
C THR A 285 5.82 -16.36 10.00
N ALA A 286 6.02 -16.99 11.15
CA ALA A 286 5.06 -16.97 12.25
C ALA A 286 5.53 -16.03 13.36
N SER A 287 4.60 -15.26 13.92
CA SER A 287 4.88 -14.32 15.02
C SER A 287 5.17 -15.08 16.31
N GLY A 288 6.21 -14.67 17.02
CA GLY A 288 6.61 -15.22 18.32
C GLY A 288 8.11 -15.12 18.48
N SER A 289 8.58 -14.78 19.68
CA SER A 289 10.03 -14.68 19.94
C SER A 289 10.68 -16.03 19.68
N VAL A 290 11.44 -16.14 18.58
CA VAL A 290 12.34 -17.25 18.37
C VAL A 290 13.37 -17.23 19.50
N PRO A 291 13.52 -18.31 20.30
CA PRO A 291 14.47 -18.30 21.38
C PRO A 291 15.90 -18.04 20.89
N GLU A 292 16.64 -17.20 21.61
CA GLU A 292 18.07 -16.99 21.33
C GLU A 292 18.82 -18.33 21.39
N GLY A 293 19.67 -18.59 20.39
CA GLY A 293 20.49 -19.82 20.32
C GLY A 293 19.85 -21.01 19.59
N VAL A 294 18.61 -20.90 19.07
CA VAL A 294 17.99 -21.97 18.27
C VAL A 294 18.74 -22.22 16.96
N THR A 295 19.26 -21.16 16.37
CA THR A 295 19.84 -21.15 15.04
C THR A 295 21.34 -20.85 15.15
N PRO A 296 22.23 -21.44 14.32
CA PRO A 296 23.67 -21.36 14.52
C PRO A 296 24.24 -19.93 14.45
N ALA A 297 25.38 -19.71 15.10
CA ALA A 297 26.06 -18.41 15.09
C ALA A 297 26.53 -18.04 13.67
N GLY A 298 26.33 -16.79 13.27
CA GLY A 298 26.68 -16.27 11.94
C GLY A 298 25.63 -16.50 10.85
N VAL A 299 24.61 -17.35 11.09
CA VAL A 299 23.45 -17.48 10.18
C VAL A 299 22.64 -16.20 10.22
N ARG A 300 22.38 -15.63 9.05
CA ARG A 300 21.57 -14.41 8.89
C ARG A 300 20.10 -14.72 9.08
N ARG A 301 19.35 -13.78 9.67
CA ARG A 301 17.96 -14.01 10.08
C ARG A 301 17.12 -12.79 9.87
N VAL A 302 15.86 -13.02 9.55
CA VAL A 302 14.83 -11.98 9.51
C VAL A 302 13.56 -12.52 10.14
N ASP A 303 13.03 -11.76 11.10
CA ASP A 303 11.65 -11.93 11.56
C ASP A 303 10.71 -11.28 10.54
N PHE A 304 10.32 -12.06 9.54
CA PHE A 304 9.47 -11.57 8.48
C PHE A 304 8.07 -11.24 8.99
N ALA A 305 7.58 -12.00 9.97
CA ALA A 305 6.27 -11.76 10.58
C ALA A 305 6.21 -10.36 11.23
N GLU A 306 7.31 -9.92 11.87
CA GLU A 306 7.42 -8.58 12.44
C GLU A 306 7.59 -7.50 11.36
N THR A 307 8.52 -7.69 10.41
CA THR A 307 8.74 -6.68 9.35
C THR A 307 7.53 -6.46 8.43
N ALA A 308 6.70 -7.49 8.25
CA ALA A 308 5.47 -7.43 7.46
C ALA A 308 4.22 -7.10 8.30
N HIS A 309 4.38 -6.69 9.57
CA HIS A 309 3.27 -6.37 10.45
C HIS A 309 2.35 -5.28 9.86
N GLY A 310 1.05 -5.50 9.94
CA GLY A 310 0.02 -4.58 9.43
C GLY A 310 -0.26 -4.70 7.92
N LEU A 311 0.52 -5.48 7.17
CA LEU A 311 0.20 -5.77 5.77
C LEU A 311 -0.99 -6.72 5.66
N GLY A 312 -1.82 -6.50 4.62
CA GLY A 312 -2.89 -7.43 4.27
C GLY A 312 -2.33 -8.72 3.66
N PRO A 313 -3.07 -9.86 3.71
CA PRO A 313 -2.54 -11.18 3.33
C PRO A 313 -1.91 -11.26 1.94
N MET A 314 -2.53 -10.63 0.94
CA MET A 314 -2.00 -10.62 -0.44
C MET A 314 -0.66 -9.88 -0.53
N MET A 315 -0.50 -8.80 0.23
CA MET A 315 0.71 -7.98 0.25
C MET A 315 1.82 -8.67 1.01
N THR A 316 1.50 -9.28 2.16
CA THR A 316 2.45 -10.10 2.91
C THR A 316 3.03 -11.21 2.04
N GLN A 317 2.20 -11.91 1.24
CA GLN A 317 2.66 -12.93 0.30
C GLN A 317 3.55 -12.35 -0.81
N GLN A 318 3.15 -11.20 -1.38
CA GLN A 318 3.94 -10.53 -2.42
C GLN A 318 5.32 -10.11 -1.90
N VAL A 319 5.37 -9.43 -0.75
CA VAL A 319 6.63 -8.97 -0.15
C VAL A 319 7.53 -10.15 0.23
N LEU A 320 6.98 -11.27 0.72
CA LEU A 320 7.75 -12.48 0.97
C LEU A 320 8.39 -13.00 -0.33
N VAL A 321 7.62 -13.11 -1.41
CA VAL A 321 8.13 -13.61 -2.70
C VAL A 321 9.20 -12.67 -3.28
N GLU A 322 9.00 -11.36 -3.18
CA GLU A 322 9.98 -10.36 -3.60
C GLU A 322 11.27 -10.43 -2.76
N LEU A 323 11.15 -10.59 -1.44
CA LEU A 323 12.28 -10.82 -0.54
C LEU A 323 13.07 -12.06 -0.99
N LEU A 324 12.40 -13.19 -1.20
CA LEU A 324 13.06 -14.44 -1.59
C LEU A 324 13.80 -14.32 -2.92
N ARG A 325 13.19 -13.71 -3.94
CA ARG A 325 13.83 -13.47 -5.24
C ARG A 325 15.03 -12.52 -5.13
N SER A 326 14.90 -11.47 -4.31
CA SER A 326 15.99 -10.50 -4.13
C SER A 326 17.22 -11.07 -3.42
N LEU A 327 17.09 -12.19 -2.70
CA LEU A 327 18.22 -12.90 -2.10
C LEU A 327 19.05 -13.71 -3.11
N CYS A 328 18.54 -13.93 -4.33
CA CYS A 328 19.23 -14.61 -5.42
C CYS A 328 19.90 -15.93 -4.98
N ALA A 329 19.12 -16.77 -4.30
CA ALA A 329 19.60 -17.98 -3.65
C ALA A 329 19.72 -19.15 -4.62
N ASP A 330 20.67 -20.06 -4.37
CA ASP A 330 20.78 -21.30 -5.14
C ASP A 330 19.62 -22.24 -4.84
N ALA A 331 19.08 -22.19 -3.62
CA ALA A 331 17.88 -22.92 -3.23
C ALA A 331 17.07 -22.19 -2.14
N ILE A 332 15.74 -22.27 -2.27
CA ILE A 332 14.78 -21.83 -1.26
C ILE A 332 14.06 -23.05 -0.71
N VAL A 333 14.11 -23.26 0.60
CA VAL A 333 13.44 -24.38 1.27
C VAL A 333 12.38 -23.86 2.23
N GLY A 334 11.11 -24.07 1.90
CA GLY A 334 10.00 -23.73 2.79
C GLY A 334 9.63 -24.90 3.68
N VAL A 335 9.91 -24.82 4.99
CA VAL A 335 9.62 -25.89 5.95
C VAL A 335 8.41 -25.52 6.79
N ASP A 336 7.28 -26.17 6.52
CA ASP A 336 5.99 -25.99 7.19
C ASP A 336 5.47 -24.54 7.34
N SER A 337 6.13 -23.57 6.69
CA SER A 337 5.72 -22.16 6.67
C SER A 337 4.38 -22.04 5.97
N ARG A 338 3.32 -21.76 6.74
CA ARG A 338 1.99 -21.59 6.18
C ARG A 338 1.95 -20.44 5.17
N LEU A 339 2.60 -19.33 5.48
CA LEU A 339 2.65 -18.15 4.61
C LEU A 339 3.33 -18.47 3.28
N PHE A 340 4.46 -19.19 3.31
CA PHE A 340 5.15 -19.61 2.09
C PHE A 340 4.32 -20.57 1.26
N LEU A 341 3.71 -21.58 1.87
CA LEU A 341 2.83 -22.52 1.17
C LEU A 341 1.61 -21.82 0.55
N GLU A 342 1.02 -20.84 1.25
CA GLU A 342 -0.07 -20.03 0.71
C GLU A 342 0.40 -19.14 -0.47
N SER A 343 1.62 -18.60 -0.43
CA SER A 343 2.17 -17.75 -1.51
C SER A 343 2.48 -18.53 -2.78
N LEU A 344 2.75 -19.83 -2.70
CA LEU A 344 2.94 -20.70 -3.88
C LEU A 344 1.68 -20.86 -4.72
N THR A 345 0.49 -20.57 -4.19
CA THR A 345 -0.75 -20.61 -4.98
C THR A 345 -0.78 -19.49 -6.05
N PRO A 346 -0.67 -18.19 -5.70
CA PRO A 346 -0.60 -17.12 -6.68
C PRO A 346 0.76 -16.99 -7.37
N TYR A 347 1.87 -17.32 -6.72
CA TYR A 347 3.22 -17.01 -7.21
C TYR A 347 4.09 -18.23 -7.53
N GLY A 348 3.66 -19.46 -7.21
CA GLY A 348 4.53 -20.64 -7.28
C GLY A 348 5.09 -20.91 -8.68
N ARG A 349 4.29 -20.70 -9.74
CA ARG A 349 4.80 -20.85 -11.13
C ARG A 349 5.90 -19.84 -11.45
N ALA A 350 5.74 -18.59 -11.06
CA ALA A 350 6.71 -17.53 -11.32
C ALA A 350 7.97 -17.68 -10.46
N LEU A 351 7.80 -18.15 -9.22
CA LEU A 351 8.92 -18.40 -8.30
C LEU A 351 9.73 -19.62 -8.78
N SER A 352 9.09 -20.76 -9.07
CA SER A 352 9.77 -21.95 -9.57
C SER A 352 10.38 -21.81 -10.96
N ALA A 353 9.97 -20.79 -11.73
CA ALA A 353 10.57 -20.49 -13.04
C ALA A 353 11.90 -19.72 -12.91
N SER A 354 12.15 -19.03 -11.80
CA SER A 354 13.40 -18.29 -11.58
C SER A 354 14.26 -18.81 -10.45
N GLU A 355 13.68 -19.56 -9.50
CA GLU A 355 14.35 -20.06 -8.31
C GLU A 355 14.17 -21.57 -8.18
N ARG A 356 15.16 -22.23 -7.55
CA ARG A 356 15.04 -23.64 -7.16
C ARG A 356 14.30 -23.74 -5.83
N VAL A 357 13.03 -24.15 -5.88
CA VAL A 357 12.14 -24.21 -4.71
C VAL A 357 12.02 -25.63 -4.20
N PHE A 358 12.15 -25.81 -2.89
CA PHE A 358 11.97 -27.05 -2.16
C PHE A 358 10.94 -26.87 -1.05
N LEU A 359 10.20 -27.95 -0.74
CA LEU A 359 9.29 -27.98 0.40
C LEU A 359 9.82 -28.92 1.46
N GLY A 360 9.80 -28.51 2.73
CA GLY A 360 10.03 -29.37 3.88
C GLY A 360 8.73 -29.59 4.63
N PHE A 361 8.46 -30.83 5.04
CA PHE A 361 7.36 -31.16 5.94
C PHE A 361 7.90 -31.88 7.18
N ALA A 362 7.80 -31.22 8.34
CA ALA A 362 8.22 -31.75 9.62
C ALA A 362 7.13 -32.68 10.18
N GLY A 363 7.09 -33.88 9.61
CA GLY A 363 6.16 -34.93 9.99
C GLY A 363 4.70 -34.68 9.57
N LEU A 364 3.87 -35.70 9.81
CA LEU A 364 2.44 -35.66 9.56
C LEU A 364 1.73 -35.53 10.91
N ARG A 365 1.29 -34.30 11.25
CA ARG A 365 0.60 -34.05 12.52
C ARG A 365 -0.71 -34.83 12.54
N ARG A 366 -1.05 -35.39 13.69
CA ARG A 366 -2.34 -36.05 13.93
C ARG A 366 -3.18 -35.23 14.88
N THR A 367 -4.44 -35.03 14.52
CA THR A 367 -5.45 -34.46 15.39
C THR A 367 -5.72 -35.39 16.58
N VAL A 368 -6.39 -34.87 17.60
CA VAL A 368 -6.88 -35.66 18.74
C VAL A 368 -7.84 -36.79 18.33
N LEU A 369 -8.46 -36.69 17.15
CA LEU A 369 -9.33 -37.72 16.56
C LEU A 369 -8.55 -38.74 15.72
N GLY A 370 -7.22 -38.64 15.65
CA GLY A 370 -6.37 -39.53 14.85
C GLY A 370 -6.33 -39.21 13.36
N HIS A 371 -7.09 -38.22 12.88
CA HIS A 371 -7.01 -37.73 11.50
C HIS A 371 -5.73 -36.95 11.27
N GLU A 372 -5.21 -37.01 10.05
CA GLU A 372 -4.03 -36.25 9.66
C GLU A 372 -4.41 -34.78 9.47
N ALA A 373 -3.55 -33.90 9.94
CA ALA A 373 -3.70 -32.47 9.83
C ALA A 373 -2.31 -31.82 9.67
N GLY A 374 -2.33 -30.54 9.29
CA GLY A 374 -1.12 -29.76 9.13
C GLY A 374 -0.80 -29.42 7.68
N PRO A 375 0.35 -28.77 7.44
CA PRO A 375 0.68 -28.21 6.14
C PRO A 375 0.81 -29.26 5.04
N SER A 376 1.44 -30.40 5.32
CA SER A 376 1.60 -31.52 4.39
C SER A 376 0.27 -32.06 3.86
N ALA A 377 -0.71 -32.33 4.73
CA ALA A 377 -2.04 -32.82 4.32
C ALA A 377 -2.81 -31.83 3.43
N ARG A 378 -2.56 -30.52 3.56
CA ARG A 378 -3.29 -29.48 2.83
C ARG A 378 -2.59 -29.05 1.54
N TYR A 379 -1.26 -28.98 1.54
CA TYR A 379 -0.48 -28.28 0.53
C TYR A 379 0.42 -29.17 -0.31
N PHE A 380 0.75 -30.39 0.13
CA PHE A 380 1.66 -31.29 -0.60
C PHE A 380 1.21 -31.52 -2.05
N TYR A 381 0.01 -32.08 -2.26
CA TYR A 381 -0.50 -32.40 -3.59
C TYR A 381 -0.74 -31.18 -4.49
N ARG A 382 -0.82 -29.98 -3.89
CA ARG A 382 -1.05 -28.73 -4.64
C ARG A 382 0.22 -28.20 -5.28
N HIS A 383 1.38 -28.53 -4.71
CA HIS A 383 2.64 -27.88 -5.03
C HIS A 383 3.77 -28.84 -5.40
N VAL A 384 3.62 -30.15 -5.18
CA VAL A 384 4.66 -31.16 -5.50
C VAL A 384 5.12 -31.11 -6.97
N GLU A 385 4.22 -30.80 -7.90
CA GLU A 385 4.56 -30.64 -9.32
C GLU A 385 5.34 -29.34 -9.60
N LEU A 386 5.09 -28.29 -8.82
CA LEU A 386 5.68 -26.96 -9.01
C LEU A 386 7.11 -26.86 -8.47
N VAL A 387 7.47 -27.67 -7.49
CA VAL A 387 8.76 -27.57 -6.79
C VAL A 387 9.77 -28.58 -7.32
N GLU A 388 11.05 -28.34 -7.06
CA GLU A 388 12.15 -29.21 -7.48
C GLU A 388 12.26 -30.45 -6.59
N GLY A 389 12.02 -30.29 -5.29
CA GLY A 389 12.05 -31.40 -4.34
C GLY A 389 11.15 -31.21 -3.13
N VAL A 390 10.79 -32.32 -2.50
CA VAL A 390 10.10 -32.36 -1.21
C VAL A 390 10.94 -33.15 -0.22
N LEU A 391 11.25 -32.54 0.92
CA LEU A 391 12.06 -33.07 1.99
C LEU A 391 11.15 -33.45 3.17
N VAL A 392 11.33 -34.65 3.69
CA VAL A 392 10.63 -35.13 4.90
C VAL A 392 11.62 -35.77 5.86
N GLU A 393 11.29 -35.80 7.14
CA GLU A 393 12.21 -36.36 8.13
C GLU A 393 12.40 -37.87 8.03
N GLN A 394 11.36 -38.62 7.68
CA GLN A 394 11.35 -40.09 7.79
C GLN A 394 11.06 -40.77 6.45
N PRO A 395 11.77 -41.85 6.08
CA PRO A 395 11.50 -42.62 4.86
C PRO A 395 10.06 -43.14 4.77
N ALA A 396 9.48 -43.53 5.90
CA ALA A 396 8.09 -43.97 5.96
C ALA A 396 7.10 -42.86 5.57
N THR A 397 7.39 -41.60 5.93
CA THR A 397 6.60 -40.43 5.54
C THR A 397 6.66 -40.21 4.03
N ALA A 398 7.86 -40.33 3.43
CA ALA A 398 8.03 -40.19 1.97
C ALA A 398 7.24 -41.26 1.22
N ALA A 399 7.42 -42.54 1.58
CA ALA A 399 6.72 -43.65 0.97
C ALA A 399 5.19 -43.49 1.06
N ARG A 400 4.70 -43.01 2.21
CA ARG A 400 3.27 -42.78 2.40
C ARG A 400 2.73 -41.63 1.54
N LEU A 401 3.43 -40.49 1.45
CA LEU A 401 3.01 -39.39 0.59
C LEU A 401 2.95 -39.81 -0.89
N VAL A 402 3.88 -40.67 -1.34
CA VAL A 402 3.86 -41.23 -2.70
C VAL A 402 2.65 -42.14 -2.90
N ASP A 403 2.36 -43.04 -1.95
CA ASP A 403 1.24 -43.99 -2.07
C ASP A 403 -0.15 -43.31 -1.94
N ASP A 404 -0.33 -42.45 -0.94
CA ASP A 404 -1.59 -41.78 -0.63
C ASP A 404 -2.07 -40.91 -1.80
N TYR A 405 -1.14 -40.22 -2.47
CA TYR A 405 -1.43 -39.34 -3.60
C TYR A 405 -1.19 -39.97 -4.97
N ARG A 406 -0.80 -41.26 -5.02
CA ARG A 406 -0.58 -42.03 -6.25
C ARG A 406 0.33 -41.29 -7.24
N LEU A 407 1.48 -40.81 -6.74
CA LEU A 407 2.38 -39.99 -7.53
C LEU A 407 3.02 -40.80 -8.67
N PRO A 408 3.10 -40.24 -9.90
CA PRO A 408 3.92 -40.78 -10.98
C PRO A 408 5.39 -40.89 -10.57
N ASP A 409 6.15 -41.83 -11.18
CA ASP A 409 7.54 -42.11 -10.80
C ASP A 409 8.45 -40.88 -10.87
N ASP A 410 8.25 -40.00 -11.86
CA ASP A 410 9.01 -38.75 -12.02
C ASP A 410 8.73 -37.73 -10.91
N ILE A 411 7.49 -37.65 -10.43
CA ILE A 411 7.10 -36.79 -9.31
C ILE A 411 7.48 -37.43 -7.97
N ALA A 412 7.34 -38.75 -7.84
CA ALA A 412 7.74 -39.51 -6.66
C ALA A 412 9.24 -39.38 -6.38
N ALA A 413 10.07 -39.34 -7.43
CA ALA A 413 11.52 -39.12 -7.32
C ALA A 413 11.91 -37.76 -6.70
N LYS A 414 10.98 -36.79 -6.67
CA LYS A 414 11.19 -35.50 -5.98
C LYS A 414 11.08 -35.61 -4.46
N VAL A 415 10.42 -36.66 -3.93
CA VAL A 415 10.14 -36.82 -2.49
C VAL A 415 11.29 -37.59 -1.84
N ARG A 416 12.03 -36.95 -0.95
CA ARG A 416 13.23 -37.47 -0.30
C ARG A 416 13.14 -37.39 1.21
N ALA A 417 13.61 -38.43 1.89
CA ALA A 417 13.77 -38.42 3.33
C ALA A 417 15.18 -37.97 3.73
N VAL A 418 15.28 -37.17 4.79
CA VAL A 418 16.56 -36.67 5.36
C VAL A 418 16.78 -37.21 6.78
N GLY A 419 16.40 -38.47 6.98
CA GLY A 419 16.35 -39.13 8.28
C GLY A 419 17.71 -39.60 8.81
N ASP A 420 18.69 -39.79 7.94
CA ASP A 420 20.05 -40.21 8.27
C ASP A 420 21.09 -39.21 7.75
N ASP A 421 22.29 -39.24 8.32
CA ASP A 421 23.35 -38.27 8.02
C ASP A 421 23.84 -38.37 6.56
N GLY A 422 23.75 -39.56 5.95
CA GLY A 422 24.12 -39.79 4.56
C GLY A 422 23.16 -39.11 3.59
N THR A 423 21.85 -39.33 3.78
CA THR A 423 20.80 -38.70 2.97
C THR A 423 20.71 -37.20 3.20
N LEU A 424 20.98 -36.72 4.42
CA LEU A 424 21.12 -35.29 4.70
C LEU A 424 22.29 -34.68 3.91
N ALA A 425 23.47 -35.29 3.94
CA ALA A 425 24.63 -34.79 3.20
C ALA A 425 24.40 -34.77 1.68
N GLU A 426 23.74 -35.80 1.12
CA GLU A 426 23.34 -35.81 -0.29
C GLU A 426 22.34 -34.69 -0.61
N THR A 427 21.34 -34.51 0.24
CA THR A 427 20.33 -33.45 0.07
C THR A 427 20.97 -32.07 0.10
N VAL A 428 21.87 -31.80 1.05
CA VAL A 428 22.56 -30.51 1.10
C VAL A 428 23.39 -30.30 -0.16
N ARG A 429 24.09 -31.31 -0.68
CA ARG A 429 24.80 -31.19 -1.96
C ARG A 429 23.86 -30.87 -3.12
N GLU A 430 22.68 -31.47 -3.15
CA GLU A 430 21.67 -31.17 -4.18
C GLU A 430 21.15 -29.72 -4.08
N LEU A 431 20.91 -29.22 -2.88
CA LEU A 431 20.52 -27.81 -2.67
C LEU A 431 21.60 -26.84 -3.17
N LEU A 432 22.88 -27.23 -3.08
CA LEU A 432 24.03 -26.41 -3.50
C LEU A 432 24.43 -26.59 -4.95
N ARG A 433 23.79 -27.51 -5.68
CA ARG A 433 24.05 -27.76 -7.10
C ARG A 433 23.75 -26.47 -7.88
N GLU A 434 24.67 -26.10 -8.77
CA GLU A 434 24.40 -24.99 -9.69
C GLU A 434 23.23 -25.38 -10.60
N ALA A 435 22.33 -24.42 -10.83
CA ALA A 435 21.31 -24.60 -11.86
C ALA A 435 22.05 -24.93 -13.17
N PRO A 436 21.62 -25.97 -13.92
CA PRO A 436 22.24 -26.25 -15.20
C PRO A 436 22.14 -24.97 -16.04
N ASP A 437 23.26 -24.49 -16.59
CA ASP A 437 23.31 -23.31 -17.45
C ASP A 437 22.18 -23.43 -18.48
N GLY A 438 21.11 -22.67 -18.28
CA GLY A 438 20.03 -22.57 -19.24
C GLY A 438 20.58 -21.80 -20.42
N ASP A 439 20.70 -22.45 -21.58
CA ASP A 439 20.94 -21.76 -22.85
C ASP A 439 20.00 -20.55 -22.93
N ALA A 440 20.62 -19.37 -22.92
CA ALA A 440 19.98 -18.05 -22.92
C ALA A 440 19.17 -17.78 -24.20
#